data_AF-A0A6P5QF09-F1
#
_entry.id   AF-A0A6P5QF09-F1
#
_cell.length_a   1.000
_cell.length_b   1.000
_cell.length_c   1.000
_cell.angle_alpha   90.00
_cell.angle_beta   90.00
_cell.angle_gamma   90.00
#
_symmetry.space_group_name_H-M   'P 1'
#
loop_
_entity.id
_entity.type
_entity.pdbx_description
1 polymer ?
#
loop_
_entity_poly.entity_id
_entity_poly.type
_entity_poly.pdbx_seq_one_letter_code
_entity_poly.pdbx_strand_id
1 'polypeptide(L)'
;MDPPAGFVHSWNPAVAAPRSPVSPEGAHFRAVHHPECIGSNGPGEPTAAPSFLVSGDPQSAPKMPVDFNGYWKMLSNENFEEYLRALDVNVALRKIANLLKPDKEIVQDGDHMIIRTLSTFRNYIMDFQVGKEFEEDLTGIDDRKCMTTVSWDGDKLQCVQKGEKEGRGWTQWIEGDELHLEMRAEGVICKQVFKKVH
;
A
#
# COMPACT_ATOMS: atom_id res chain seq x y z
N MET A 1 21.43 -11.08 -6.09
CA MET A 1 20.79 -10.73 -4.82
C MET A 1 19.53 -10.01 -5.19
N ASP A 2 18.37 -10.62 -4.94
CA ASP A 2 17.10 -9.92 -5.12
C ASP A 2 17.02 -8.77 -4.09
N PRO A 3 16.46 -7.60 -4.45
CA PRO A 3 16.24 -6.53 -3.49
C PRO A 3 15.33 -7.02 -2.36
N PRO A 4 15.50 -6.51 -1.12
CA PRO A 4 14.65 -6.90 0.00
C PRO A 4 13.17 -6.68 -0.33
N ALA A 5 12.33 -7.63 0.07
CA ALA A 5 10.90 -7.69 -0.29
C ALA A 5 10.04 -6.53 0.27
N GLY A 6 10.61 -5.75 1.21
CA GLY A 6 10.02 -4.57 1.79
C GLY A 6 10.91 -4.06 2.94
N PHE A 7 10.66 -2.83 3.38
CA PHE A 7 11.27 -2.26 4.58
C PHE A 7 10.28 -1.31 5.26
N VAL A 8 10.48 -1.10 6.56
CA VAL A 8 9.68 -0.17 7.36
C VAL A 8 10.55 0.87 8.04
N HIS A 9 10.19 2.13 7.88
CA HIS A 9 10.89 3.25 8.52
C HIS A 9 9.93 3.99 9.45
N SER A 10 10.36 4.20 10.71
CA SER A 10 9.71 5.15 11.60
C SER A 10 10.56 6.42 11.74
N TRP A 11 9.90 7.58 11.69
CA TRP A 11 10.59 8.88 11.70
C TRP A 11 9.85 9.89 12.57
N ASN A 12 10.58 10.72 13.32
CA ASN A 12 10.00 11.74 14.19
C ASN A 12 10.14 13.15 13.55
N PRO A 13 9.04 13.77 13.10
CA PRO A 13 9.08 15.10 12.49
C PRO A 13 9.62 16.20 13.42
N ALA A 14 9.44 16.07 14.73
CA ALA A 14 9.89 17.09 15.68
C ALA A 14 11.42 17.19 15.81
N VAL A 15 12.18 16.21 15.30
CA VAL A 15 13.65 16.15 15.40
C VAL A 15 14.34 16.67 14.13
N ALA A 16 13.59 16.94 13.06
CA ALA A 16 14.17 17.29 11.76
C ALA A 16 13.74 18.69 11.30
N ALA A 17 14.61 19.67 11.52
CA ALA A 17 14.63 20.86 10.66
C ALA A 17 15.24 20.45 9.31
N PRO A 18 14.57 20.62 8.16
CA PRO A 18 15.16 20.26 6.89
C PRO A 18 16.13 21.36 6.43
N ARG A 19 17.37 20.99 6.13
CA ARG A 19 18.18 21.73 5.16
C ARG A 19 17.63 21.41 3.77
N SER A 20 17.24 22.44 3.03
CA SER A 20 16.72 22.36 1.68
C SER A 20 17.64 21.57 0.73
N PRO A 21 17.12 20.72 -0.17
CA PRO A 21 17.88 20.24 -1.31
C PRO A 21 17.88 21.29 -2.42
N VAL A 22 19.08 21.64 -2.88
CA VAL A 22 19.34 22.43 -4.08
C VAL A 22 19.09 21.56 -5.31
N SER A 23 18.28 22.03 -6.25
CA SER A 23 18.10 21.45 -7.59
C SER A 23 19.27 21.84 -8.51
N PRO A 24 19.57 21.05 -9.54
CA PRO A 24 19.46 21.65 -10.87
C PRO A 24 18.87 20.76 -11.98
N GLU A 25 18.11 21.43 -12.85
CA GLU A 25 18.09 21.41 -14.33
C GLU A 25 19.01 20.38 -15.01
N GLY A 26 18.68 19.67 -16.08
CA GLY A 26 17.77 19.93 -17.20
C GLY A 26 18.49 19.40 -18.46
N ALA A 27 17.85 18.52 -19.25
CA ALA A 27 18.39 18.12 -20.55
C ALA A 27 17.27 17.80 -21.54
N HIS A 28 17.25 18.60 -22.60
CA HIS A 28 16.31 18.59 -23.71
C HIS A 28 16.51 17.43 -24.69
N PHE A 29 15.37 16.93 -25.19
CA PHE A 29 15.03 16.53 -26.56
C PHE A 29 16.16 16.31 -27.60
N ARG A 30 16.08 15.16 -28.29
CA ARG A 30 16.02 15.16 -29.77
C ARG A 30 15.44 13.85 -30.33
N ALA A 31 14.32 13.97 -31.05
CA ALA A 31 13.83 12.99 -32.01
C ALA A 31 14.53 13.22 -33.36
N VAL A 32 14.77 12.15 -34.13
CA VAL A 32 15.18 12.25 -35.54
C VAL A 32 14.40 11.23 -36.37
N HIS A 33 13.90 11.73 -37.50
CA HIS A 33 13.04 11.12 -38.51
C HIS A 33 13.69 10.01 -39.38
N HIS A 34 12.80 9.15 -39.89
CA HIS A 34 12.76 8.29 -41.10
C HIS A 34 13.52 8.78 -42.36
N PRO A 35 13.83 7.92 -43.37
CA PRO A 35 12.85 7.30 -44.31
C PRO A 35 13.15 5.85 -44.78
N GLU A 36 12.13 4.98 -44.91
CA GLU A 36 11.45 4.47 -46.14
C GLU A 36 12.27 3.57 -47.07
N CYS A 37 11.71 2.40 -47.42
CA CYS A 37 11.76 1.76 -48.74
C CYS A 37 10.70 0.64 -48.87
N ILE A 38 10.32 0.40 -50.13
CA ILE A 38 9.00 -0.04 -50.64
C ILE A 38 9.05 -1.46 -51.21
N GLY A 39 7.88 -2.14 -51.23
CA GLY A 39 7.49 -3.16 -52.24
C GLY A 39 7.10 -4.52 -51.63
N SER A 40 6.13 -5.31 -52.13
CA SER A 40 5.12 -5.19 -53.19
C SER A 40 4.28 -6.50 -53.20
N ASN A 41 2.95 -6.38 -53.34
CA ASN A 41 1.90 -7.28 -53.87
C ASN A 41 2.03 -8.84 -53.90
N GLY A 42 0.94 -9.50 -53.48
CA GLY A 42 0.48 -10.79 -54.04
C GLY A 42 -0.50 -11.58 -53.14
N PRO A 43 -1.73 -11.92 -53.59
CA PRO A 43 -2.78 -12.52 -52.75
C PRO A 43 -2.84 -14.06 -52.85
N GLY A 44 -3.33 -14.72 -51.79
CA GLY A 44 -3.61 -16.15 -51.79
C GLY A 44 -4.40 -16.61 -50.56
N GLU A 45 -5.72 -16.68 -50.69
CA GLU A 45 -6.60 -17.65 -50.00
C GLU A 45 -6.84 -18.83 -50.98
N PRO A 46 -7.40 -20.00 -50.60
CA PRO A 46 -8.17 -20.31 -49.39
C PRO A 46 -7.80 -21.65 -48.71
N THR A 47 -8.35 -21.93 -47.53
CA THR A 47 -9.12 -23.17 -47.23
C THR A 47 -9.47 -23.26 -45.74
N ALA A 48 -10.76 -23.44 -45.47
CA ALA A 48 -11.35 -23.58 -44.15
C ALA A 48 -11.03 -24.95 -43.52
N ALA A 49 -10.63 -24.93 -42.25
CA ALA A 49 -10.60 -26.08 -41.36
C ALA A 49 -11.65 -25.90 -40.25
N PRO A 50 -12.24 -26.99 -39.72
CA PRO A 50 -13.47 -26.94 -38.96
C PRO A 50 -13.29 -26.26 -37.60
N SER A 51 -14.22 -25.37 -37.28
CA SER A 51 -14.39 -24.71 -36.00
C SER A 51 -14.75 -25.73 -34.90
N PHE A 52 -13.77 -26.05 -34.05
CA PHE A 52 -14.06 -26.58 -32.72
C PHE A 52 -14.62 -25.45 -31.86
N LEU A 53 -15.92 -25.49 -31.57
CA LEU A 53 -16.53 -24.67 -30.54
C LEU A 53 -15.98 -25.14 -29.18
N VAL A 54 -14.91 -24.52 -28.71
CA VAL A 54 -14.61 -24.52 -27.27
C VAL A 54 -15.63 -23.57 -26.66
N SER A 55 -16.57 -24.11 -25.90
CA SER A 55 -17.40 -23.33 -24.98
C SER A 55 -16.48 -22.82 -23.88
N GLY A 56 -15.74 -21.74 -24.18
CA GLY A 56 -15.06 -20.97 -23.16
C GLY A 56 -16.11 -20.26 -22.35
N ASP A 57 -16.16 -20.56 -21.05
CA ASP A 57 -16.78 -19.66 -20.08
C ASP A 57 -16.33 -18.23 -20.40
N PRO A 58 -17.23 -17.22 -20.34
CA PRO A 58 -16.80 -15.84 -20.47
C PRO A 58 -15.85 -15.56 -19.31
N GLN A 59 -14.54 -15.65 -19.59
CA GLN A 59 -13.50 -15.26 -18.67
C GLN A 59 -13.87 -13.88 -18.18
N SER A 60 -14.17 -13.79 -16.87
CA SER A 60 -14.31 -12.50 -16.22
C SER A 60 -13.05 -11.72 -16.57
N ALA A 61 -13.23 -10.57 -17.23
CA ALA A 61 -12.11 -9.66 -17.46
C ALA A 61 -11.34 -9.51 -16.14
N PRO A 62 -10.00 -9.50 -16.16
CA PRO A 62 -9.23 -9.29 -14.94
C PRO A 62 -9.75 -7.99 -14.32
N LYS A 63 -10.44 -8.10 -13.17
CA LYS A 63 -10.83 -6.93 -12.41
C LYS A 63 -9.53 -6.26 -12.03
N MET A 64 -9.34 -5.04 -12.52
CA MET A 64 -8.26 -4.19 -12.05
C MET A 64 -8.34 -4.16 -10.52
N PRO A 65 -7.22 -4.39 -9.81
CA PRO A 65 -7.21 -4.27 -8.36
C PRO A 65 -7.74 -2.91 -7.94
N VAL A 66 -8.39 -2.84 -6.77
CA VAL A 66 -8.78 -1.56 -6.18
C VAL A 66 -7.55 -0.66 -6.08
N ASP A 67 -7.72 0.59 -6.47
CA ASP A 67 -6.67 1.60 -6.43
C ASP A 67 -6.75 2.43 -5.15
N PHE A 68 -5.77 2.24 -4.26
CA PHE A 68 -5.64 2.96 -2.99
C PHE A 68 -4.88 4.30 -3.12
N ASN A 69 -4.38 4.66 -4.31
CA ASN A 69 -3.60 5.89 -4.50
C ASN A 69 -4.35 7.13 -4.00
N GLY A 70 -3.62 7.97 -3.26
CA GLY A 70 -4.11 9.29 -2.86
C GLY A 70 -3.68 9.69 -1.46
N TYR A 71 -4.20 10.86 -1.06
CA TYR A 71 -4.05 11.39 0.29
C TYR A 71 -5.38 11.28 1.03
N TRP A 72 -5.33 10.74 2.24
CA TRP A 72 -6.48 10.34 3.04
C TRP A 72 -6.41 10.98 4.42
N LYS A 73 -7.39 11.82 4.76
CA LYS A 73 -7.45 12.50 6.06
C LYS A 73 -8.31 11.75 7.05
N MET A 74 -7.84 11.56 8.27
CA MET A 74 -8.60 10.83 9.28
C MET A 74 -9.92 11.51 9.64
N LEU A 75 -11.00 10.75 9.57
CA LEU A 75 -12.34 11.13 10.01
C LEU A 75 -12.65 10.60 11.41
N SER A 76 -12.40 9.31 11.63
CA SER A 76 -12.68 8.62 12.89
C SER A 76 -11.58 7.63 13.27
N ASN A 77 -11.47 7.38 14.57
CA ASN A 77 -10.52 6.45 15.17
C ASN A 77 -11.15 5.83 16.43
N GLU A 78 -11.73 4.66 16.27
CA GLU A 78 -12.52 3.97 17.29
C GLU A 78 -11.69 2.89 17.98
N ASN A 79 -11.73 2.88 19.32
CA ASN A 79 -11.09 1.85 20.16
C ASN A 79 -9.55 1.79 20.08
N PHE A 80 -8.90 2.90 19.70
CA PHE A 80 -7.44 2.95 19.52
C PHE A 80 -6.65 2.78 20.82
N GLU A 81 -7.09 3.37 21.93
CA GLU A 81 -6.47 3.18 23.25
C GLU A 81 -6.37 1.70 23.62
N GLU A 82 -7.45 0.96 23.40
CA GLU A 82 -7.54 -0.46 23.73
C GLU A 82 -6.64 -1.32 22.85
N TYR A 83 -6.59 -1.01 21.55
CA TYR A 83 -5.66 -1.65 20.62
C TYR A 83 -4.19 -1.40 21.03
N LEU A 84 -3.83 -0.16 21.34
CA LEU A 84 -2.47 0.17 21.80
C LEU A 84 -2.15 -0.50 23.15
N ARG A 85 -3.14 -0.65 24.03
CA ARG A 85 -3.00 -1.37 25.29
C ARG A 85 -2.74 -2.85 25.08
N ALA A 86 -3.43 -3.49 24.14
CA ALA A 86 -3.20 -4.91 23.79
C ALA A 86 -1.78 -5.16 23.25
N LEU A 87 -1.18 -4.15 22.62
CA LEU A 87 0.21 -4.15 22.16
C LEU A 87 1.25 -3.80 23.24
N ASP A 88 0.83 -3.59 24.50
CA ASP A 88 1.68 -3.14 25.61
C ASP A 88 2.37 -1.78 25.40
N VAL A 89 1.82 -0.92 24.52
CA VAL A 89 2.36 0.43 24.34
C VAL A 89 2.25 1.19 25.65
N ASN A 90 3.34 1.84 26.09
CA ASN A 90 3.37 2.49 27.40
C ASN A 90 2.34 3.64 27.51
N VAL A 91 1.84 3.86 28.73
CA VAL A 91 0.73 4.80 29.02
C VAL A 91 0.99 6.21 28.49
N ALA A 92 2.23 6.70 28.57
CA ALA A 92 2.56 8.04 28.11
C ALA A 92 2.42 8.17 26.59
N LEU A 93 2.95 7.20 25.83
CA LEU A 93 2.80 7.17 24.38
C LEU A 93 1.35 6.99 23.96
N ARG A 94 0.56 6.17 24.65
CA ARG A 94 -0.87 6.02 24.33
C ARG A 94 -1.64 7.32 24.51
N LYS A 95 -1.40 8.05 25.60
CA LYS A 95 -2.01 9.38 25.82
C LYS A 95 -1.69 10.36 24.68
N ILE A 96 -0.44 10.39 24.22
CA ILE A 96 -0.05 11.23 23.07
C ILE A 96 -0.75 10.75 21.81
N ALA A 97 -0.72 9.44 21.53
CA ALA A 97 -1.28 8.86 20.32
C ALA A 97 -2.79 9.09 20.15
N ASN A 98 -3.57 9.06 21.24
CA ASN A 98 -5.02 9.33 21.20
C ASN A 98 -5.36 10.80 20.89
N LEU A 99 -4.41 11.73 21.03
CA LEU A 99 -4.60 13.14 20.65
C LEU A 99 -4.25 13.39 19.18
N LEU A 100 -3.60 12.43 18.52
CA LEU A 100 -3.19 12.55 17.12
C LEU A 100 -4.33 12.18 16.19
N LYS A 101 -4.31 12.79 15.00
CA LYS A 101 -5.15 12.43 13.87
C LYS A 101 -4.23 12.13 12.68
N PRO A 102 -3.64 10.93 12.61
CA PRO A 102 -2.70 10.63 11.55
C PRO A 102 -3.42 10.59 10.20
N ASP A 103 -2.83 11.18 9.17
CA ASP A 103 -3.29 11.05 7.79
C ASP A 103 -2.56 9.90 7.09
N LYS A 104 -3.04 9.47 5.92
CA LYS A 104 -2.36 8.48 5.08
C LYS A 104 -2.05 9.05 3.69
N GLU A 105 -0.83 8.85 3.24
CA GLU A 105 -0.47 8.99 1.84
C GLU A 105 -0.12 7.60 1.29
N ILE A 106 -0.81 7.20 0.22
CA ILE A 106 -0.63 5.88 -0.38
C ILE A 106 -0.19 6.05 -1.83
N VAL A 107 0.88 5.35 -2.19
CA VAL A 107 1.34 5.15 -3.56
C VAL A 107 1.26 3.67 -3.88
N GLN A 108 0.54 3.31 -4.93
CA GLN A 108 0.36 1.94 -5.41
C GLN A 108 0.79 1.85 -6.87
N ASP A 109 1.83 1.07 -7.14
CA ASP A 109 2.34 0.75 -8.48
C ASP A 109 2.22 -0.76 -8.72
N GLY A 110 1.08 -1.16 -9.28
CA GLY A 110 0.69 -2.58 -9.36
C GLY A 110 0.58 -3.19 -7.96
N ASP A 111 1.45 -4.15 -7.67
CA ASP A 111 1.54 -4.83 -6.38
C ASP A 111 2.64 -4.25 -5.46
N HIS A 112 3.38 -3.23 -5.91
CA HIS A 112 4.28 -2.47 -5.03
C HIS A 112 3.49 -1.38 -4.33
N MET A 113 3.55 -1.35 -3.00
CA MET A 113 2.79 -0.42 -2.18
C MET A 113 3.69 0.35 -1.22
N ILE A 114 3.45 1.66 -1.15
CA ILE A 114 4.00 2.53 -0.14
C ILE A 114 2.84 3.16 0.63
N ILE A 115 2.74 2.85 1.93
CA ILE A 115 1.74 3.42 2.84
C ILE A 115 2.46 4.26 3.88
N ARG A 116 2.28 5.58 3.82
CA ARG A 116 2.81 6.52 4.80
C ARG A 116 1.71 6.93 5.75
N THR A 117 1.79 6.51 7.01
CA THR A 117 0.94 7.02 8.10
C THR A 117 1.65 8.20 8.73
N LEU A 118 1.07 9.39 8.60
CA LEU A 118 1.72 10.68 8.89
C LEU A 118 1.07 11.33 10.10
N SER A 119 1.85 11.70 11.12
CA SER A 119 1.35 12.46 12.27
C SER A 119 2.34 13.55 12.67
N THR A 120 1.90 14.48 13.52
CA THR A 120 2.78 15.53 14.06
C THR A 120 3.83 15.02 15.04
N PHE A 121 3.71 13.77 15.51
CA PHE A 121 4.62 13.19 16.50
C PHE A 121 5.54 12.13 15.91
N ARG A 122 5.01 11.20 15.12
CA ARG A 122 5.78 10.12 14.49
C ARG A 122 5.10 9.66 13.21
N ASN A 123 5.91 9.44 12.18
CA ASN A 123 5.49 8.84 10.93
C ASN A 123 5.89 7.36 10.92
N TYR A 124 5.06 6.57 10.28
CA TYR A 124 5.26 5.14 10.08
C TYR A 124 5.06 4.83 8.60
N ILE A 125 6.11 4.35 7.95
CA ILE A 125 6.15 4.14 6.49
C ILE A 125 6.34 2.65 6.24
N MET A 126 5.38 2.06 5.53
CA MET A 126 5.50 0.72 4.97
C MET A 126 5.82 0.83 3.48
N ASP A 127 6.84 0.12 3.02
CA ASP A 127 7.18 -0.03 1.60
C ASP A 127 7.37 -1.52 1.34
N PHE A 128 6.46 -2.14 0.59
CA PHE A 128 6.41 -3.60 0.45
C PHE A 128 5.83 -4.04 -0.88
N GLN A 129 6.11 -5.29 -1.24
CA GLN A 129 5.47 -5.98 -2.34
C GLN A 129 4.34 -6.89 -1.82
N VAL A 130 3.11 -6.70 -2.33
CA VAL A 130 1.98 -7.58 -2.02
C VAL A 130 2.32 -9.04 -2.38
N GLY A 131 1.94 -9.97 -1.50
CA GLY A 131 2.20 -11.40 -1.61
C GLY A 131 3.60 -11.85 -1.17
N LYS A 132 4.50 -10.92 -0.81
CA LYS A 132 5.83 -11.25 -0.29
C LYS A 132 5.93 -10.95 1.20
N GLU A 133 6.47 -11.91 1.95
CA GLU A 133 6.75 -11.73 3.38
C GLU A 133 7.99 -10.84 3.56
N PHE A 134 7.97 -9.94 4.53
CA PHE A 134 9.08 -9.04 4.87
C PHE A 134 9.22 -8.88 6.38
N GLU A 135 10.41 -8.47 6.83
CA GLU A 135 10.63 -8.10 8.24
C GLU A 135 10.12 -6.67 8.44
N GLU A 136 9.13 -6.52 9.32
CA GLU A 136 8.51 -5.26 9.67
C GLU A 136 9.07 -4.77 11.01
N ASP A 137 9.82 -3.67 10.98
CA ASP A 137 10.34 -3.01 12.18
C ASP A 137 9.30 -2.03 12.73
N LEU A 138 8.76 -2.36 13.92
CA LEU A 138 7.72 -1.58 14.59
C LEU A 138 8.30 -0.69 15.70
N THR A 139 9.61 -0.38 15.62
CA THR A 139 10.29 0.59 16.48
C THR A 139 9.53 1.92 16.50
N GLY A 140 9.19 2.38 17.70
CA GLY A 140 8.42 3.60 17.92
C GLY A 140 6.91 3.43 17.96
N ILE A 141 6.39 2.23 17.72
CA ILE A 141 5.01 1.83 18.04
C ILE A 141 5.04 1.00 19.32
N ASP A 142 5.49 -0.25 19.21
CA ASP A 142 5.61 -1.21 20.31
C ASP A 142 6.99 -1.88 20.39
N ASP A 143 7.97 -1.38 19.62
CA ASP A 143 9.38 -1.79 19.65
C ASP A 143 9.63 -3.28 19.38
N ARG A 144 8.73 -3.90 18.62
CA ARG A 144 8.81 -5.29 18.16
C ARG A 144 9.20 -5.40 16.68
N LYS A 145 9.50 -6.62 16.26
CA LYS A 145 9.61 -7.00 14.85
C LYS A 145 8.58 -8.08 14.52
N CYS A 146 7.99 -7.99 13.34
CA CYS A 146 7.06 -9.00 12.82
C CYS A 146 7.56 -9.53 11.47
N MET A 147 7.23 -10.78 11.17
CA MET A 147 7.25 -11.29 9.80
C MET A 147 5.88 -11.03 9.21
N THR A 148 5.83 -10.10 8.27
CA THR A 148 4.58 -9.49 7.81
C THR A 148 4.33 -9.81 6.36
N THR A 149 3.10 -10.21 6.06
CA THR A 149 2.63 -10.49 4.69
C THR A 149 1.35 -9.73 4.45
N VAL A 150 1.32 -8.97 3.36
CA VAL A 150 0.12 -8.30 2.86
C VAL A 150 -0.35 -9.02 1.61
N SER A 151 -1.64 -9.30 1.50
CA SER A 151 -2.25 -10.05 0.38
C SER A 151 -3.56 -9.42 -0.03
N TRP A 152 -3.92 -9.57 -1.31
CA TRP A 152 -5.25 -9.26 -1.82
C TRP A 152 -6.28 -10.29 -1.37
N ASP A 153 -7.45 -9.82 -0.94
CA ASP A 153 -8.66 -10.61 -0.64
C ASP A 153 -9.84 -9.93 -1.33
N GLY A 154 -10.02 -10.25 -2.62
CA GLY A 154 -10.88 -9.50 -3.52
C GLY A 154 -10.45 -8.04 -3.60
N ASP A 155 -11.36 -7.15 -3.21
CA ASP A 155 -11.19 -5.69 -3.25
C ASP A 155 -10.54 -5.12 -1.95
N LYS A 156 -10.02 -6.01 -1.08
CA LYS A 156 -9.42 -5.65 0.22
C LYS A 156 -7.96 -6.05 0.28
N LEU A 157 -7.18 -5.30 1.07
CA LEU A 157 -5.85 -5.71 1.50
C LEU A 157 -5.92 -6.32 2.89
N GLN A 158 -5.43 -7.54 3.03
CA GLN A 158 -5.31 -8.27 4.28
C GLN A 158 -3.84 -8.31 4.68
N CYS A 159 -3.52 -7.91 5.90
CA CYS A 159 -2.19 -7.99 6.46
C CYS A 159 -2.18 -8.91 7.67
N VAL A 160 -1.20 -9.81 7.72
CA VAL A 160 -0.89 -10.66 8.87
C VAL A 160 0.49 -10.29 9.36
N GLN A 161 0.60 -9.96 10.65
CA GLN A 161 1.87 -9.58 11.30
C GLN A 161 2.24 -10.70 12.29
N LYS A 162 3.00 -11.69 11.83
CA LYS A 162 3.40 -12.81 12.70
C LYS A 162 4.48 -12.36 13.67
N GLY A 163 4.28 -12.58 14.96
CA GLY A 163 5.22 -12.20 16.00
C GLY A 163 4.72 -12.61 17.38
N GLU A 164 5.10 -11.84 18.40
CA GLU A 164 4.75 -12.12 19.80
C GLU A 164 3.23 -12.01 20.09
N LYS A 165 2.53 -11.13 19.37
CA LYS A 165 1.10 -10.85 19.60
C LYS A 165 0.22 -11.70 18.69
N GLU A 166 -0.70 -12.44 19.29
CA GLU A 166 -1.62 -13.32 18.58
C GLU A 166 -2.66 -12.51 17.80
N GLY A 167 -3.07 -13.03 16.65
CA GLY A 167 -4.09 -12.39 15.81
C GLY A 167 -3.74 -10.96 15.34
N ARG A 168 -2.45 -10.59 15.35
CA ARG A 168 -2.00 -9.27 14.94
C ARG A 168 -2.06 -9.09 13.43
N GLY A 169 -2.68 -8.01 12.98
CA GLY A 169 -2.78 -7.68 11.58
C GLY A 169 -3.78 -6.57 11.32
N TRP A 170 -4.10 -6.36 10.05
CA TRP A 170 -5.09 -5.35 9.66
C TRP A 170 -5.79 -5.71 8.35
N THR A 171 -6.94 -5.09 8.09
CA THR A 171 -7.65 -5.15 6.82
C THR A 171 -7.93 -3.74 6.35
N GLN A 172 -7.61 -3.44 5.09
CA GLN A 172 -7.83 -2.12 4.49
C GLN A 172 -8.70 -2.25 3.23
N TRP A 173 -9.68 -1.37 3.07
CA TRP A 173 -10.58 -1.37 1.92
C TRP A 173 -11.15 0.03 1.66
N ILE A 174 -11.78 0.22 0.49
CA ILE A 174 -12.39 1.48 0.10
C ILE A 174 -13.91 1.32 -0.06
N GLU A 175 -14.66 2.29 0.46
CA GLU A 175 -16.10 2.45 0.21
C GLU A 175 -16.34 3.89 -0.28
N GLY A 176 -16.59 4.05 -1.58
CA GLY A 176 -16.75 5.38 -2.19
C GLY A 176 -15.46 6.20 -2.11
N ASP A 177 -15.51 7.32 -1.39
CA ASP A 177 -14.37 8.22 -1.12
C ASP A 177 -13.78 8.04 0.29
N GLU A 178 -14.13 6.94 0.96
CA GLU A 178 -13.65 6.59 2.29
C GLU A 178 -12.70 5.40 2.25
N LEU A 179 -11.55 5.55 2.90
CA LEU A 179 -10.61 4.48 3.19
C LEU A 179 -10.91 3.95 4.58
N HIS A 180 -11.18 2.66 4.69
CA HIS A 180 -11.44 1.97 5.94
C HIS A 180 -10.22 1.12 6.32
N LEU A 181 -9.87 1.15 7.59
CA LEU A 181 -8.80 0.34 8.17
C LEU A 181 -9.31 -0.29 9.48
N GLU A 182 -9.28 -1.61 9.53
CA GLU A 182 -9.49 -2.37 10.75
C GLU A 182 -8.17 -2.96 11.22
N MET A 183 -7.69 -2.56 12.39
CA MET A 183 -6.49 -3.09 13.02
C MET A 183 -6.86 -4.07 14.13
N ARG A 184 -6.14 -5.18 14.23
CA ARG A 184 -6.43 -6.28 15.15
C ARG A 184 -5.18 -6.72 15.91
N ALA A 185 -5.34 -7.06 17.18
CA ALA A 185 -4.33 -7.74 18.01
C ALA A 185 -5.00 -8.33 19.24
N GLU A 186 -4.70 -9.57 19.61
CA GLU A 186 -5.20 -10.22 20.84
C GLU A 186 -6.75 -10.18 20.95
N GLY A 187 -7.45 -10.32 19.82
CA GLY A 187 -8.91 -10.21 19.75
C GLY A 187 -9.47 -8.80 19.89
N VAL A 188 -8.63 -7.79 20.15
CA VAL A 188 -9.02 -6.37 20.18
C VAL A 188 -9.03 -5.80 18.77
N ILE A 189 -10.04 -4.99 18.47
CA ILE A 189 -10.26 -4.35 17.17
C ILE A 189 -10.27 -2.84 17.32
N CYS A 190 -9.51 -2.13 16.49
CA CYS A 190 -9.57 -0.69 16.29
C CYS A 190 -10.02 -0.40 14.86
N LYS A 191 -10.92 0.58 14.67
CA LYS A 191 -11.43 0.96 13.36
C LYS A 191 -11.12 2.41 13.06
N GLN A 192 -10.55 2.66 11.89
CA GLN A 192 -10.22 3.98 11.39
C GLN A 192 -10.90 4.19 10.05
N VAL A 193 -11.41 5.41 9.84
CA VAL A 193 -11.98 5.85 8.57
C VAL A 193 -11.29 7.13 8.15
N PHE A 194 -10.94 7.23 6.87
CA PHE A 194 -10.27 8.38 6.29
C PHE A 194 -11.01 8.85 5.04
N LYS A 195 -11.02 10.15 4.79
CA LYS A 195 -11.60 10.77 3.60
C LYS A 195 -10.54 11.07 2.56
N LYS A 196 -10.78 10.71 1.30
CA LYS A 196 -9.92 11.14 0.20
C LYS A 196 -9.97 12.66 0.05
N VAL A 197 -8.82 13.31 -0.05
CA VAL A 197 -8.74 14.76 -0.28
C VAL A 197 -8.14 15.13 -1.63
N HIS A 198 -7.36 14.22 -2.23
CA HIS A 198 -6.75 14.34 -3.56
C HIS A 198 -6.72 12.97 -4.24
#